data_AF-A0A109JBK2-F1
#
_entry.id   AF-A0A109JBK2-F1
#
_cell.length_a   1.000
_cell.length_b   1.000
_cell.length_c   1.000
_cell.angle_alpha   90.00
_cell.angle_beta   90.00
_cell.angle_gamma   90.00
#
_symmetry.space_group_name_H-M   'P 1'
#
loop_
_entity.id
_entity.type
_entity.pdbx_description
1 polymer ?
#
loop_
_entity_poly.entity_id
_entity_poly.type
_entity_poly.pdbx_seq_one_letter_code
_entity_poly.pdbx_strand_id
1 'polypeptide(L)'
;MNLRVWQNPWRVMLAVNAAMMIGLFFYKITLRPFVPYIHLLVDYHYGFTKRALIGAIVSLFTDKVPVWLVFALGGAIWLVTLGLFIELFRRTFRFDDTHWPLFVFIAGSPFFLKNFIFSLGHFDIYGCALTIVLLLIPARSVAYVLLAALFSIVLILIHHIFILMYVPTIAAIVVLRFYLVQGVTSRNVAAGVAALATVGILFLAAQFLGTVDVPYDEFLRHLRSRMADPSRTDLLEFGYIWYQPLSKEITDTWARMPSNILGVPVFALLIWLHAPLWQYFARLIDALASELHRRLVIAALVMISAGFFIMFVIVFDYSRWISNWAVCMFLILHAVKKLPASKEVPVIPSDDRRTTTFGWILTLIPRVGIVRPF
;
A
#
# COMPACT_ATOMS: atom_id res chain seq x y z
N MET A 1 16.90 -33.13 -5.36
CA MET A 1 16.83 -31.76 -5.90
C MET A 1 16.51 -31.84 -7.38
N ASN A 2 15.37 -31.31 -7.83
CA ASN A 2 14.87 -31.52 -9.19
C ASN A 2 15.62 -30.59 -10.18
N LEU A 3 16.47 -31.15 -11.04
CA LEU A 3 17.32 -30.39 -11.99
C LEU A 3 16.53 -29.49 -12.97
N ARG A 4 15.21 -29.72 -13.11
CA ARG A 4 14.30 -28.88 -13.91
C ARG A 4 14.08 -27.47 -13.35
N VAL A 5 14.35 -27.22 -12.06
CA VAL A 5 14.19 -25.88 -11.46
C VAL A 5 15.17 -24.87 -12.09
N TRP A 6 16.35 -25.33 -12.51
CA TRP A 6 17.39 -24.50 -13.14
C TRP A 6 17.13 -24.20 -14.62
N GLN A 7 16.19 -24.90 -15.26
CA GLN A 7 15.84 -24.69 -16.67
C GLN A 7 14.86 -23.53 -16.87
N ASN A 8 14.08 -23.16 -15.83
CA ASN A 8 13.17 -22.04 -15.89
C ASN A 8 13.71 -20.85 -15.06
N PRO A 9 14.22 -19.78 -15.71
CA PRO A 9 14.85 -18.65 -15.01
C PRO A 9 13.90 -17.97 -14.02
N TRP A 10 12.59 -17.96 -14.30
CA TRP A 10 11.59 -17.31 -13.45
C TRP A 10 11.44 -18.01 -12.10
N ARG A 11 11.52 -19.34 -12.04
CA ARG A 11 11.48 -20.07 -10.77
C ARG A 11 12.70 -19.77 -9.90
N VAL A 12 13.87 -19.63 -10.52
CA VAL A 12 15.10 -19.22 -9.81
C VAL A 12 14.93 -17.79 -9.27
N MET A 13 14.41 -16.86 -10.07
CA MET A 13 14.11 -15.50 -9.60
C MET A 13 13.16 -15.50 -8.39
N LEU A 14 12.14 -16.36 -8.34
CA LEU A 14 11.26 -16.46 -7.17
C LEU A 14 12.01 -16.93 -5.92
N ALA A 15 12.88 -17.92 -6.06
CA ALA A 15 13.71 -18.40 -4.95
C ALA A 15 14.65 -17.29 -4.46
N VAL A 16 15.26 -16.52 -5.37
CA VAL A 16 16.09 -15.36 -5.02
C VAL A 16 15.26 -14.28 -4.32
N ASN A 17 14.07 -13.96 -4.83
CA ASN A 17 13.17 -12.99 -4.18
C ASN A 17 12.80 -13.44 -2.75
N ALA A 18 12.49 -14.73 -2.55
CA ALA A 18 12.21 -15.27 -1.23
C ALA A 18 13.41 -15.15 -0.28
N ALA A 19 14.61 -15.53 -0.73
CA ALA A 19 15.84 -15.39 0.04
C ALA A 19 16.13 -13.92 0.39
N MET A 20 15.93 -13.00 -0.56
CA MET A 20 16.08 -11.56 -0.34
C MET A 20 15.07 -11.00 0.65
N MET A 21 13.82 -11.44 0.61
CA MET A 21 12.80 -11.03 1.59
C MET A 21 13.16 -11.49 3.00
N ILE A 22 13.64 -12.72 3.16
CA ILE A 22 14.13 -13.26 4.44
C ILE A 22 15.35 -12.44 4.92
N GLY A 23 16.33 -12.21 4.06
CA GLY A 23 17.50 -11.39 4.39
C GLY A 23 17.14 -9.96 4.76
N LEU A 24 16.20 -9.34 4.05
CA LEU A 24 15.70 -7.99 4.32
C LEU A 24 14.96 -7.91 5.66
N PHE A 25 14.24 -8.96 6.04
CA PHE A 25 13.57 -9.05 7.34
C PHE A 25 14.59 -9.09 8.47
N PHE A 26 15.60 -9.96 8.38
CA PHE A 26 16.70 -10.01 9.35
C PHE A 26 17.47 -8.70 9.41
N TYR A 27 17.76 -8.09 8.26
CA TYR A 27 18.38 -6.77 8.22
C TYR A 27 17.52 -5.73 8.94
N LYS A 28 16.21 -5.68 8.67
CA LYS A 28 15.30 -4.70 9.28
C LYS A 28 15.23 -4.80 10.80
N ILE A 29 15.20 -6.00 11.38
CA ILE A 29 15.14 -6.16 12.84
C ILE A 29 16.44 -5.72 13.55
N THR A 30 17.57 -5.66 12.82
CA THR A 30 18.86 -5.21 13.37
C THR A 30 19.05 -3.69 13.31
N LEU A 31 18.28 -2.98 12.48
CA LEU A 31 18.43 -1.53 12.28
C LEU A 31 17.76 -0.70 13.37
N ARG A 32 18.53 0.18 14.00
CA ARG A 32 18.03 1.27 14.84
C ARG A 32 18.01 2.60 14.05
N PRO A 33 17.13 3.56 14.38
CA PRO A 33 16.06 3.53 15.38
C PRO A 33 14.76 2.89 14.85
N PHE A 34 13.92 2.42 15.78
CA PHE A 34 12.63 1.78 15.47
C PHE A 34 11.50 2.82 15.39
N VAL A 35 11.62 3.72 14.41
CA VAL A 35 10.73 4.87 14.16
C VAL A 35 9.22 4.59 14.36
N PRO A 36 8.65 3.45 13.93
CA PRO A 36 7.19 3.26 14.00
C PRO A 36 6.64 2.89 15.39
N TYR A 37 7.49 2.64 16.39
CA TYR A 37 7.04 2.18 17.72
C TYR A 37 6.06 3.15 18.37
N ILE A 38 6.28 4.45 18.21
CA ILE A 38 5.40 5.49 18.75
C ILE A 38 3.94 5.32 18.29
N HIS A 39 3.69 4.80 17.09
CA HIS A 39 2.33 4.59 16.59
C HIS A 39 1.57 3.49 17.34
N LEU A 40 2.25 2.60 18.06
CA LEU A 40 1.60 1.62 18.94
C LEU A 40 1.32 2.17 20.34
N LEU A 41 1.94 3.29 20.71
CA LEU A 41 1.76 3.93 22.02
C LEU A 41 0.58 4.89 22.04
N VAL A 42 0.30 5.55 20.92
CA VAL A 42 -0.77 6.55 20.83
C VAL A 42 -2.13 5.87 20.80
N ASP A 43 -2.99 6.24 21.75
CA ASP A 43 -4.36 5.79 21.88
C ASP A 43 -5.32 6.97 22.06
N TYR A 44 -6.57 6.69 22.41
CA TYR A 44 -7.63 7.69 22.60
C TYR A 44 -7.73 8.21 24.04
N HIS A 45 -6.67 8.13 24.84
CA HIS A 45 -6.69 8.56 26.24
C HIS A 45 -7.14 10.02 26.41
N TYR A 46 -6.69 10.91 25.51
CA TYR A 46 -7.08 12.33 25.49
C TYR A 46 -8.24 12.63 24.51
N GLY A 47 -9.06 11.63 24.20
CA GLY A 47 -10.15 11.75 23.24
C GLY A 47 -9.74 11.35 21.82
N PHE A 48 -10.57 11.74 20.84
CA PHE A 48 -10.37 11.33 19.46
C PHE A 48 -9.09 11.94 18.87
N THR A 49 -8.13 11.10 18.51
CA THR A 49 -6.82 11.50 17.97
C THR A 49 -6.55 10.80 16.64
N LYS A 50 -6.14 11.55 15.62
CA LYS A 50 -5.78 10.95 14.32
C LYS A 50 -4.60 9.97 14.47
N ARG A 51 -4.60 8.90 13.68
CA ARG A 51 -3.53 7.87 13.67
C ARG A 51 -3.43 7.02 14.95
N ALA A 52 -4.45 7.03 15.80
CA ALA A 52 -4.43 6.33 17.09
C ALA A 52 -5.11 4.95 17.07
N LEU A 53 -5.81 4.55 15.98
CA LEU A 53 -6.63 3.34 16.01
C LEU A 53 -5.82 2.08 16.36
N ILE A 54 -4.64 1.90 15.76
CA ILE A 54 -3.81 0.71 16.01
C ILE A 54 -3.32 0.69 17.46
N GLY A 55 -2.80 1.81 17.97
CA GLY A 55 -2.36 1.89 19.36
C GLY A 55 -3.52 1.71 20.35
N ALA A 56 -4.71 2.26 20.06
CA ALA A 56 -5.92 2.04 20.85
C ALA A 56 -6.34 0.56 20.89
N ILE A 57 -6.25 -0.16 19.76
CA ILE A 57 -6.48 -1.62 19.75
C ILE A 57 -5.44 -2.34 20.60
N VAL A 58 -4.16 -1.96 20.50
CA VAL A 58 -3.08 -2.53 21.32
C VAL A 58 -3.33 -2.28 22.81
N SER A 59 -3.86 -1.11 23.19
CA SER A 59 -4.23 -0.76 24.57
C SER A 59 -5.29 -1.69 25.17
N LEU A 60 -6.08 -2.40 24.36
CA LEU A 60 -7.03 -3.41 24.85
C LEU A 60 -6.35 -4.69 25.36
N PHE A 61 -5.09 -4.94 24.97
CA PHE A 61 -4.38 -6.18 25.27
C PHE A 61 -3.18 -5.99 26.20
N THR A 62 -2.60 -4.79 26.25
CA THR A 62 -1.47 -4.51 27.14
C THR A 62 -1.40 -3.04 27.55
N ASP A 63 -1.04 -2.82 28.82
CA ASP A 63 -0.75 -1.49 29.37
C ASP A 63 0.66 -1.02 29.02
N LYS A 64 1.60 -1.97 28.86
CA LYS A 64 2.99 -1.71 28.55
C LYS A 64 3.34 -2.36 27.21
N VAL A 65 3.61 -1.53 26.22
CA VAL A 65 3.86 -1.99 24.85
C VAL A 65 5.33 -2.31 24.69
N PRO A 66 5.74 -3.56 24.43
CA PRO A 66 7.13 -3.86 24.15
C PRO A 66 7.49 -3.53 22.70
N VAL A 67 8.74 -3.14 22.45
CA VAL A 67 9.22 -2.75 21.10
C VAL A 67 9.09 -3.88 20.09
N TRP A 68 9.30 -5.14 20.52
CA TRP A 68 9.19 -6.30 19.64
C TRP A 68 7.79 -6.46 19.02
N LEU A 69 6.75 -5.89 19.64
CA LEU A 69 5.37 -5.98 19.16
C LEU A 69 5.20 -5.32 17.78
N VAL A 70 5.99 -4.27 17.48
CA VAL A 70 6.02 -3.64 16.15
C VAL A 70 6.36 -4.67 15.07
N PHE A 71 7.36 -5.50 15.33
CA PHE A 71 7.81 -6.53 14.40
C PHE A 71 6.87 -7.72 14.33
N ALA A 72 6.29 -8.12 15.46
CA ALA A 72 5.30 -9.19 15.49
C ALA A 72 4.04 -8.81 14.70
N LEU A 73 3.45 -7.64 14.98
CA LEU A 73 2.26 -7.17 14.27
C LEU A 73 2.55 -6.90 12.79
N GLY A 74 3.63 -6.19 12.50
CA GLY A 74 4.05 -5.89 11.13
C GLY A 74 4.36 -7.16 10.32
N GLY A 75 5.08 -8.12 10.92
CA GLY A 75 5.41 -9.39 10.28
C GLY A 75 4.17 -10.26 10.07
N ALA A 76 3.26 -10.31 11.05
CA ALA A 76 2.01 -11.04 10.93
C ALA A 76 1.13 -10.49 9.79
N ILE A 77 0.89 -9.18 9.74
CA ILE A 77 0.09 -8.58 8.65
C ILE A 77 0.81 -8.73 7.31
N TRP A 78 2.14 -8.75 7.28
CA TRP A 78 2.90 -9.02 6.06
C TRP A 78 2.68 -10.45 5.54
N LEU A 79 2.75 -11.46 6.41
CA LEU A 79 2.49 -12.85 6.04
C LEU A 79 1.05 -13.05 5.55
N VAL A 80 0.09 -12.43 6.23
CA VAL A 80 -1.32 -12.42 5.80
C VAL A 80 -1.45 -11.79 4.42
N THR A 81 -0.82 -10.63 4.20
CA THR A 81 -0.87 -9.91 2.92
C THR A 81 -0.24 -10.72 1.79
N LEU A 82 0.89 -11.39 2.05
CA LEU A 82 1.54 -12.31 1.11
C LEU A 82 0.59 -13.46 0.72
N GLY A 83 0.00 -14.14 1.70
CA GLY A 83 -0.93 -15.24 1.45
C GLY A 83 -2.17 -14.81 0.66
N LEU A 84 -2.77 -13.67 1.05
CA LEU A 84 -3.90 -13.07 0.34
C LEU A 84 -3.53 -12.67 -1.09
N PHE A 85 -2.34 -12.10 -1.31
CA PHE A 85 -1.88 -11.71 -2.64
C PHE A 85 -1.64 -12.92 -3.53
N ILE A 86 -1.00 -13.99 -3.03
CA ILE A 86 -0.81 -15.24 -3.79
C ILE A 86 -2.17 -15.81 -4.21
N GLU A 87 -3.16 -15.84 -3.30
CA GLU A 87 -4.51 -16.30 -3.63
C GLU A 87 -5.21 -15.39 -4.65
N LEU A 88 -5.08 -14.07 -4.52
CA LEU A 88 -5.61 -13.12 -5.49
C LEU A 88 -5.00 -13.35 -6.88
N PHE A 89 -3.68 -13.51 -6.95
CA PHE A 89 -2.99 -13.76 -8.20
C PHE A 89 -3.44 -15.07 -8.82
N ARG A 90 -3.50 -16.16 -8.04
CA ARG A 90 -3.99 -17.45 -8.49
C ARG A 90 -5.41 -17.37 -9.06
N ARG A 91 -6.32 -16.61 -8.42
CA ARG A 91 -7.70 -16.43 -8.90
C ARG A 91 -7.82 -15.56 -10.15
N THR A 92 -6.93 -14.58 -10.33
CA THR A 92 -7.02 -13.63 -11.44
C THR A 92 -6.26 -14.09 -12.68
N PHE A 93 -5.06 -14.64 -12.51
CA PHE A 93 -4.13 -14.98 -13.59
C PHE A 93 -3.85 -16.47 -13.74
N ARG A 94 -4.21 -17.28 -12.73
CA ARG A 94 -3.70 -18.65 -12.54
C ARG A 94 -2.22 -18.63 -12.12
N PHE A 95 -1.76 -19.73 -11.55
CA PHE A 95 -0.41 -19.87 -11.01
C PHE A 95 0.29 -21.01 -11.74
N ASP A 96 0.69 -20.73 -12.98
CA ASP A 96 1.28 -21.68 -13.92
C ASP A 96 2.51 -21.08 -14.63
N ASP A 97 3.16 -21.90 -15.46
CA ASP A 97 4.44 -21.54 -16.07
C ASP A 97 4.38 -20.32 -17.01
N THR A 98 3.21 -20.03 -17.57
CA THR A 98 3.00 -18.91 -18.51
C THR A 98 2.86 -17.57 -17.78
N HIS A 99 2.45 -17.56 -16.51
CA HIS A 99 2.26 -16.34 -15.73
C HIS A 99 3.37 -16.05 -14.72
N TRP A 100 4.41 -16.89 -14.62
CA TRP A 100 5.56 -16.59 -13.76
C TRP A 100 6.22 -15.24 -14.05
N PRO A 101 6.44 -14.82 -15.31
CA PRO A 101 7.03 -13.50 -15.57
C PRO A 101 6.20 -12.39 -14.92
N LEU A 102 4.87 -12.42 -15.10
CA LEU A 102 3.95 -11.45 -14.51
C LEU A 102 4.03 -11.47 -12.98
N PHE A 103 4.04 -12.65 -12.36
CA PHE A 103 4.17 -12.77 -10.92
C PHE A 103 5.49 -12.20 -10.41
N VAL A 104 6.62 -12.51 -11.07
CA VAL A 104 7.95 -11.98 -10.70
C VAL A 104 7.98 -10.47 -10.81
N PHE A 105 7.46 -9.88 -11.90
CA PHE A 105 7.42 -8.42 -12.06
C PHE A 105 6.57 -7.71 -11.01
N ILE A 106 5.58 -8.36 -10.40
CA ILE A 106 4.74 -7.77 -9.36
C ILE A 106 5.30 -8.10 -7.96
N ALA A 107 5.36 -9.38 -7.59
CA ALA A 107 5.76 -9.83 -6.26
C ALA A 107 7.25 -9.59 -5.99
N GLY A 108 8.10 -9.72 -7.01
CA GLY A 108 9.53 -9.44 -6.93
C GLY A 108 9.89 -7.96 -7.09
N SER A 109 8.89 -7.11 -7.37
CA SER A 109 9.10 -5.67 -7.51
C SER A 109 9.68 -5.07 -6.21
N PRO A 110 10.69 -4.17 -6.31
CA PRO A 110 11.17 -3.42 -5.16
C PRO A 110 10.11 -2.47 -4.58
N PHE A 111 8.99 -2.23 -5.28
CA PHE A 111 7.89 -1.38 -4.83
C PHE A 111 6.87 -2.09 -3.94
N PHE A 112 6.82 -3.43 -3.93
CA PHE A 112 5.72 -4.17 -3.31
C PHE A 112 6.12 -4.87 -2.01
N LEU A 113 6.10 -6.21 -1.97
CA LEU A 113 6.25 -6.99 -0.74
C LEU A 113 7.57 -6.71 -0.01
N LYS A 114 8.67 -6.57 -0.75
CA LYS A 114 9.97 -6.21 -0.18
C LYS A 114 9.94 -4.83 0.49
N ASN A 115 9.27 -3.86 -0.12
CA ASN A 115 9.14 -2.53 0.47
C ASN A 115 8.40 -2.57 1.80
N PHE A 116 7.34 -3.39 1.90
CA PHE A 116 6.61 -3.56 3.17
C PHE A 116 7.43 -4.24 4.28
N ILE A 117 8.41 -5.09 3.96
CA ILE A 117 9.36 -5.60 4.95
C ILE A 117 10.22 -4.45 5.49
N PHE A 118 10.71 -3.58 4.61
CA PHE A 118 11.51 -2.45 5.05
C PHE A 118 10.69 -1.44 5.86
N SER A 119 9.43 -1.22 5.48
CA SER A 119 8.52 -0.32 6.17
C SER A 119 7.76 -0.99 7.33
N LEU A 120 8.19 -2.14 7.83
CA LEU A 120 7.57 -2.80 9.00
C LEU A 120 7.30 -1.81 10.13
N GLY A 121 6.06 -1.83 10.63
CA GLY A 121 5.53 -0.89 11.62
C GLY A 121 4.81 0.33 11.01
N HIS A 122 5.03 0.65 9.73
CA HIS A 122 4.18 1.58 9.00
C HIS A 122 2.88 0.92 8.60
N PHE A 123 1.85 1.75 8.41
CA PHE A 123 0.49 1.28 8.26
C PHE A 123 0.06 0.99 6.83
N ASP A 124 0.85 1.31 5.80
CA ASP A 124 0.39 1.23 4.40
C ASP A 124 -0.01 -0.18 3.97
N ILE A 125 0.60 -1.19 4.59
CA ILE A 125 0.30 -2.59 4.32
C ILE A 125 -1.16 -2.95 4.64
N TYR A 126 -1.79 -2.30 5.62
CA TYR A 126 -3.22 -2.48 5.91
C TYR A 126 -4.09 -2.03 4.73
N GLY A 127 -3.71 -0.94 4.05
CA GLY A 127 -4.38 -0.48 2.84
C GLY A 127 -4.31 -1.52 1.73
N CYS A 128 -3.13 -2.10 1.53
CA CYS A 128 -2.94 -3.19 0.57
C CYS A 128 -3.78 -4.42 0.94
N ALA A 129 -3.66 -4.91 2.18
CA ALA A 129 -4.35 -6.11 2.65
C ALA A 129 -5.88 -6.00 2.51
N LEU A 130 -6.48 -4.90 2.99
CA LEU A 130 -7.92 -4.70 2.90
C LEU A 130 -8.39 -4.57 1.44
N THR A 131 -7.59 -3.95 0.59
CA THR A 131 -7.92 -3.85 -0.84
C THR A 131 -7.84 -5.23 -1.53
N ILE A 132 -6.87 -6.08 -1.17
CA ILE A 132 -6.80 -7.46 -1.67
C ILE A 132 -8.02 -8.26 -1.20
N VAL A 133 -8.42 -8.15 0.07
CA VAL A 133 -9.64 -8.78 0.60
C VAL A 133 -10.86 -8.37 -0.24
N LEU A 134 -10.99 -7.07 -0.53
CA LEU A 134 -12.07 -6.56 -1.36
C LEU A 134 -12.04 -7.17 -2.79
N LEU A 135 -10.87 -7.33 -3.39
CA LEU A 135 -10.71 -7.97 -4.71
C LEU A 135 -11.01 -9.47 -4.72
N LEU A 136 -10.86 -10.15 -3.58
CA LEU A 136 -11.16 -11.58 -3.40
C LEU A 136 -12.65 -11.84 -3.17
N ILE A 137 -13.36 -10.91 -2.53
CA ILE A 137 -14.79 -11.03 -2.24
C ILE A 137 -15.63 -10.84 -3.53
N PRO A 138 -16.71 -11.61 -3.74
CA PRO A 138 -17.64 -11.38 -4.84
C PRO A 138 -18.43 -10.07 -4.69
N ALA A 139 -18.42 -9.22 -5.72
CA ALA A 139 -19.14 -7.95 -5.75
C ALA A 139 -20.60 -8.11 -6.21
N ARG A 140 -21.40 -8.87 -5.45
CA ARG A 140 -22.76 -9.28 -5.85
C ARG A 140 -23.90 -8.47 -5.23
N SER A 141 -23.62 -7.63 -4.24
CA SER A 141 -24.66 -6.89 -3.50
C SER A 141 -24.14 -5.58 -2.92
N VAL A 142 -25.07 -4.73 -2.48
CA VAL A 142 -24.77 -3.46 -1.79
C VAL A 142 -23.86 -3.65 -0.57
N ALA A 143 -23.88 -4.82 0.08
CA ALA A 143 -22.98 -5.12 1.18
C ALA A 143 -21.50 -4.99 0.79
N TYR A 144 -21.15 -5.21 -0.49
CA TYR A 144 -19.80 -4.98 -1.00
C TYR A 144 -19.40 -3.49 -0.96
N VAL A 145 -20.33 -2.59 -1.31
CA VAL A 145 -20.11 -1.14 -1.25
C VAL A 145 -19.95 -0.69 0.21
N LEU A 146 -20.81 -1.19 1.10
CA LEU A 146 -20.74 -0.88 2.54
C LEU A 146 -19.44 -1.42 3.17
N LEU A 147 -18.99 -2.62 2.77
CA LEU A 147 -17.71 -3.18 3.23
C LEU A 147 -16.52 -2.34 2.75
N ALA A 148 -16.54 -1.87 1.50
CA ALA A 148 -15.52 -0.97 0.98
C ALA A 148 -15.48 0.36 1.72
N ALA A 149 -16.64 0.90 2.11
CA ALA A 149 -16.76 2.08 2.94
C ALA A 149 -16.18 1.83 4.34
N LEU A 150 -16.53 0.70 4.97
CA LEU A 150 -16.00 0.30 6.28
C LEU A 150 -14.48 0.15 6.25
N PHE A 151 -13.91 -0.48 5.22
CA PHE A 151 -12.45 -0.56 5.05
C PHE A 151 -11.84 0.82 4.90
N SER A 152 -12.44 1.72 4.12
CA SER A 152 -11.97 3.10 3.97
C SER A 152 -12.01 3.87 5.29
N ILE A 153 -13.07 3.70 6.09
CA ILE A 153 -13.22 4.26 7.44
C ILE A 153 -12.09 3.78 8.35
N VAL A 154 -11.88 2.46 8.43
CA VAL A 154 -10.81 1.86 9.23
C VAL A 154 -9.45 2.42 8.81
N LEU A 155 -9.19 2.50 7.50
CA LEU A 155 -7.94 3.06 6.99
C LEU A 155 -7.75 4.52 7.39
N ILE A 156 -8.76 5.39 7.26
CA ILE A 156 -8.67 6.80 7.69
C ILE A 156 -8.36 6.92 9.19
N LEU A 157 -8.98 6.06 10.01
CA LEU A 157 -8.73 6.03 11.46
C LEU A 157 -7.32 5.54 11.80
N ILE A 158 -6.79 4.58 11.05
CA ILE A 158 -5.37 4.17 11.13
C ILE A 158 -4.46 5.32 10.71
N HIS A 159 -4.78 6.00 9.60
CA HIS A 159 -4.04 7.15 9.10
C HIS A 159 -4.84 7.92 8.04
N HIS A 160 -5.18 9.18 8.31
CA HIS A 160 -6.04 9.97 7.42
C HIS A 160 -5.51 10.13 5.97
N ILE A 161 -4.19 10.02 5.73
CA ILE A 161 -3.58 10.08 4.38
C ILE A 161 -4.09 8.98 3.44
N PHE A 162 -4.68 7.90 3.98
CA PHE A 162 -5.30 6.87 3.16
C PHE A 162 -6.38 7.43 2.23
N ILE A 163 -6.99 8.58 2.54
CA ILE A 163 -7.92 9.29 1.67
C ILE A 163 -7.33 9.63 0.29
N LEU A 164 -6.01 9.89 0.22
CA LEU A 164 -5.28 10.17 -1.02
C LEU A 164 -4.59 8.93 -1.61
N MET A 165 -4.44 7.87 -0.80
CA MET A 165 -3.63 6.69 -1.14
C MET A 165 -4.47 5.48 -1.59
N TYR A 166 -5.10 4.75 -0.67
CA TYR A 166 -5.84 3.53 -0.98
C TYR A 166 -7.35 3.74 -1.13
N VAL A 167 -7.93 4.77 -0.52
CA VAL A 167 -9.38 5.04 -0.67
C VAL A 167 -9.78 5.29 -2.12
N PRO A 168 -9.02 6.05 -2.95
CA PRO A 168 -9.34 6.20 -4.37
C PRO A 168 -9.27 4.86 -5.13
N THR A 169 -8.31 4.01 -4.79
CA THR A 169 -8.16 2.66 -5.36
C THR A 169 -9.33 1.75 -4.97
N ILE A 170 -9.76 1.79 -3.71
CA ILE A 170 -10.94 1.06 -3.21
C ILE A 170 -12.19 1.53 -3.95
N ALA A 171 -12.39 2.85 -4.07
CA ALA A 171 -13.51 3.44 -4.79
C ALA A 171 -13.53 3.01 -6.27
N ALA A 172 -12.37 3.06 -6.94
CA ALA A 172 -12.22 2.57 -8.30
C ALA A 172 -12.60 1.07 -8.40
N ILE A 173 -12.12 0.24 -7.48
CA ILE A 173 -12.47 -1.20 -7.44
C ILE A 173 -13.98 -1.41 -7.26
N VAL A 174 -14.65 -0.58 -6.44
CA VAL A 174 -16.10 -0.62 -6.30
C VAL A 174 -16.80 -0.27 -7.61
N VAL A 175 -16.38 0.80 -8.28
CA VAL A 175 -16.91 1.17 -9.61
C VAL A 175 -16.75 0.03 -10.60
N LEU A 176 -15.52 -0.49 -10.73
CA LEU A 176 -15.19 -1.50 -11.73
C LEU A 176 -15.86 -2.85 -11.47
N ARG A 177 -15.96 -3.29 -10.20
CA ARG A 177 -16.45 -4.63 -9.87
C ARG A 177 -17.92 -4.70 -9.52
N PHE A 178 -18.48 -3.63 -8.96
CA PHE A 178 -19.88 -3.59 -8.55
C PHE A 178 -20.73 -2.80 -9.54
N TYR A 179 -20.47 -1.50 -9.73
CA TYR A 179 -21.37 -0.64 -10.52
C TYR A 179 -21.37 -0.98 -12.01
N LEU A 180 -20.22 -1.32 -12.60
CA LEU A 180 -20.16 -1.74 -14.00
C LEU A 180 -20.84 -3.10 -14.27
N VAL A 181 -20.92 -3.96 -13.26
CA VAL A 181 -21.46 -5.32 -13.41
C VAL A 181 -22.94 -5.38 -13.03
N GLN A 182 -23.32 -4.72 -11.94
CA GLN A 182 -24.68 -4.74 -11.37
C GLN A 182 -25.57 -3.60 -11.90
N GLY A 183 -24.97 -2.62 -12.60
CA GLY A 183 -25.66 -1.44 -13.08
C GLY A 183 -25.98 -0.41 -12.00
N VAL A 184 -26.61 0.68 -12.44
CA VAL A 184 -26.94 1.85 -11.63
C VAL A 184 -28.43 1.84 -11.31
N THR A 185 -28.76 1.45 -10.07
CA THR A 185 -30.13 1.53 -9.53
C THR A 185 -30.19 2.59 -8.45
N SER A 186 -31.36 3.18 -8.18
CA SER A 186 -31.52 4.20 -7.13
C SER A 186 -31.00 3.73 -5.77
N ARG A 187 -31.22 2.45 -5.43
CA ARG A 187 -30.71 1.83 -4.20
C ARG A 187 -29.19 1.79 -4.16
N ASN A 188 -28.55 1.33 -5.24
CA ASN A 188 -27.09 1.24 -5.31
C ASN A 188 -26.45 2.63 -5.31
N VAL A 189 -27.07 3.61 -5.97
CA VAL A 189 -26.63 5.02 -5.96
C VAL A 189 -26.74 5.60 -4.57
N ALA A 190 -27.89 5.46 -3.90
CA ALA A 190 -28.08 5.97 -2.55
C ALA A 190 -27.05 5.38 -1.57
N ALA A 191 -26.79 4.07 -1.66
CA ALA A 191 -25.76 3.43 -0.84
C ALA A 191 -24.35 3.95 -1.12
N GLY A 192 -24.01 4.18 -2.40
CA GLY A 192 -22.71 4.75 -2.80
C GLY A 192 -22.53 6.18 -2.33
N VAL A 193 -23.55 7.02 -2.48
CA VAL A 193 -23.55 8.41 -2.02
C VAL A 193 -23.44 8.47 -0.50
N ALA A 194 -24.21 7.66 0.22
CA ALA A 194 -24.12 7.57 1.68
C ALA A 194 -22.71 7.12 2.12
N ALA A 195 -22.16 6.08 1.49
CA ALA A 195 -20.80 5.61 1.77
C ALA A 195 -19.74 6.72 1.56
N LEU A 196 -19.79 7.42 0.44
CA LEU A 196 -18.87 8.52 0.13
C LEU A 196 -19.02 9.67 1.14
N ALA A 197 -20.25 10.06 1.46
CA ALA A 197 -20.52 11.12 2.43
C ALA A 197 -19.98 10.74 3.83
N THR A 198 -20.23 9.51 4.30
CA THR A 198 -19.71 9.03 5.58
C THR A 198 -18.19 9.03 5.63
N VAL A 199 -17.52 8.49 4.59
CA VAL A 199 -16.06 8.46 4.50
C VAL A 199 -15.49 9.89 4.47
N GLY A 200 -16.11 10.79 3.71
CA GLY A 200 -15.71 12.20 3.60
C GLY A 200 -15.87 12.97 4.91
N ILE A 201 -17.01 12.85 5.57
CA ILE A 201 -17.27 13.48 6.88
C ILE A 201 -16.27 12.97 7.92
N LEU A 202 -16.02 11.65 7.95
CA LEU A 202 -15.02 11.09 8.87
C LEU A 202 -13.62 11.61 8.59
N PHE A 203 -13.22 11.73 7.32
CA PHE A 203 -11.93 12.33 6.97
C PHE A 203 -11.82 13.76 7.48
N LEU A 204 -12.85 14.60 7.27
CA LEU A 204 -12.88 15.97 7.77
C LEU A 204 -12.79 15.99 9.31
N ALA A 205 -13.52 15.13 10.00
CA ALA A 205 -13.42 14.99 11.45
C ALA A 205 -12.01 14.56 11.88
N ALA A 206 -11.41 13.55 11.24
CA ALA A 206 -10.05 13.11 11.51
C ALA A 206 -9.00 14.21 11.27
N GLN A 207 -9.19 15.04 10.26
CA GLN A 207 -8.26 16.10 9.89
C GLN A 207 -8.33 17.30 10.84
N PHE A 208 -9.54 17.73 11.21
CA PHE A 208 -9.77 18.98 11.93
C PHE A 208 -10.10 18.81 13.42
N LEU A 209 -10.65 17.65 13.82
CA LEU A 209 -11.01 17.35 15.22
C LEU A 209 -10.11 16.28 15.84
N GLY A 210 -9.24 15.62 15.05
CA GLY A 210 -8.34 14.57 15.51
C GLY A 210 -7.01 15.08 16.07
N THR A 211 -6.98 16.26 16.69
CA THR A 211 -5.79 16.86 17.31
C THR A 211 -5.64 16.43 18.76
N VAL A 212 -4.39 16.45 19.25
CA VAL A 212 -4.13 16.25 20.68
C VAL A 212 -4.20 17.60 21.38
N ASP A 213 -5.18 17.76 22.28
CA ASP A 213 -5.49 19.05 22.89
C ASP A 213 -4.79 19.28 24.25
N VAL A 214 -3.83 18.43 24.61
CA VAL A 214 -2.99 18.58 25.81
C VAL A 214 -1.59 19.12 25.47
N PRO A 215 -0.83 19.70 26.42
CA PRO A 215 0.55 20.10 26.21
C PRO A 215 1.45 18.95 25.74
N TYR A 216 2.43 19.25 24.88
CA TYR A 216 3.32 18.24 24.27
C TYR A 216 4.04 17.37 25.31
N ASP A 217 4.51 17.96 26.41
CA ASP A 217 5.21 17.24 27.48
C ASP A 217 4.29 16.27 28.24
N GLU A 218 3.01 16.62 28.36
CA GLU A 218 2.00 15.75 28.96
C GLU A 218 1.67 14.57 28.06
N PHE A 219 1.55 14.80 26.76
CA PHE A 219 1.43 13.74 25.76
C PHE A 219 2.64 12.79 25.79
N LEU A 220 3.86 13.32 25.75
CA LEU A 220 5.07 12.50 25.83
C LEU A 220 5.17 11.71 27.14
N ARG A 221 4.73 12.28 28.27
CA ARG A 221 4.70 11.59 29.56
C ARG A 221 3.74 10.40 29.52
N HIS A 222 2.54 10.57 28.93
CA HIS A 222 1.60 9.47 28.71
C HIS A 222 2.22 8.38 27.83
N LEU A 223 2.79 8.73 26.67
CA LEU A 223 3.42 7.75 25.79
C LEU A 223 4.57 7.01 26.48
N ARG A 224 5.40 7.74 27.23
CA ARG A 224 6.49 7.15 28.04
C ARG A 224 5.96 6.19 29.11
N SER A 225 4.82 6.51 29.72
CA SER A 225 4.17 5.61 30.69
C SER A 225 3.67 4.32 30.03
N ARG A 226 3.36 4.31 28.74
CA ARG A 226 2.94 3.12 27.97
C ARG A 226 4.11 2.27 27.48
N MET A 227 5.35 2.76 27.56
CA MET A 227 6.52 2.01 27.10
C MET A 227 6.88 0.88 28.07
N ALA A 228 7.25 -0.28 27.53
CA ALA A 228 7.85 -1.35 28.33
C ALA A 228 9.25 -0.96 28.87
N ASP A 229 9.99 -0.13 28.13
CA ASP A 229 11.26 0.45 28.56
C ASP A 229 11.22 1.99 28.45
N PRO A 230 10.83 2.68 29.54
CA PRO A 230 10.74 4.14 29.57
C PRO A 230 12.09 4.89 29.47
N SER A 231 13.23 4.19 29.51
CA SER A 231 14.55 4.84 29.36
C SER A 231 14.86 5.24 27.91
N ARG A 232 14.18 4.62 26.94
CA ARG A 232 14.41 4.77 25.50
C ARG A 232 13.66 5.95 24.88
N THR A 233 13.99 7.16 25.32
CA THR A 233 13.35 8.39 24.84
C THR A 233 13.61 8.67 23.35
N ASP A 234 14.67 8.08 22.78
CA ASP A 234 14.95 8.11 21.34
C ASP A 234 13.81 7.55 20.49
N LEU A 235 12.99 6.63 21.05
CA LEU A 235 11.84 6.07 20.36
C LEU A 235 10.62 7.02 20.29
N LEU A 236 10.67 8.15 20.98
CA LEU A 236 9.62 9.17 21.01
C LEU A 236 9.94 10.41 20.17
N GLU A 237 11.09 10.46 19.49
CA GLU A 237 11.55 11.62 18.70
C GLU A 237 10.53 12.07 17.63
N PHE A 238 9.69 11.17 17.15
CA PHE A 238 8.63 11.46 16.17
C PHE A 238 7.29 11.91 16.80
N GLY A 239 7.22 12.16 18.11
CA GLY A 239 5.98 12.58 18.79
C GLY A 239 5.37 13.87 18.24
N TYR A 240 6.20 14.75 17.67
CA TYR A 240 5.76 16.03 17.12
C TYR A 240 4.72 15.90 15.98
N ILE A 241 4.65 14.76 15.29
CA ILE A 241 3.74 14.58 14.13
C ILE A 241 2.25 14.69 14.49
N TRP A 242 1.89 14.48 15.76
CA TRP A 242 0.51 14.66 16.24
C TRP A 242 0.13 16.13 16.46
N TYR A 243 1.13 17.01 16.59
CA TYR A 243 0.96 18.45 16.79
C TYR A 243 1.33 19.28 15.54
N GLN A 244 1.94 18.65 14.54
CA GLN A 244 2.41 19.37 13.37
C GLN A 244 1.24 19.86 12.50
N PRO A 245 1.17 21.16 12.19
CA PRO A 245 0.19 21.67 11.24
C PRO A 245 0.61 21.35 9.80
N LEU A 246 -0.39 21.26 8.92
CA LEU A 246 -0.17 20.99 7.49
C LEU A 246 0.78 22.01 6.83
N SER A 247 0.69 23.29 7.22
CA SER A 247 1.59 24.33 6.70
C SER A 247 3.06 24.02 6.97
N LYS A 248 3.38 23.47 8.15
CA LYS A 248 4.75 23.06 8.48
C LYS A 248 5.16 21.81 7.69
N GLU A 249 4.27 20.82 7.52
CA GLU A 249 4.55 19.65 6.66
C GLU A 249 4.91 20.05 5.23
N ILE A 250 4.17 21.01 4.66
CA ILE A 250 4.43 21.56 3.34
C ILE A 250 5.79 22.26 3.32
N THR A 251 6.04 23.19 4.24
CA THR A 251 7.33 23.91 4.31
C THR A 251 8.52 22.95 4.45
N ASP A 252 8.43 21.97 5.35
CA ASP A 252 9.48 20.95 5.55
C ASP A 252 9.70 20.10 4.28
N THR A 253 8.62 19.79 3.55
CA THR A 253 8.69 19.03 2.30
C THR A 253 9.40 19.82 1.21
N TRP A 254 9.06 21.10 1.02
CA TRP A 254 9.70 21.95 0.03
C TRP A 254 11.16 22.26 0.37
N ALA A 255 11.49 22.40 1.66
CA ALA A 255 12.88 22.54 2.11
C ALA A 255 13.75 21.31 1.76
N ARG A 256 13.17 20.10 1.75
CA ARG A 256 13.86 18.86 1.39
C ARG A 256 13.80 18.51 -0.10
N MET A 257 12.92 19.16 -0.85
CA MET A 257 12.68 18.91 -2.28
C MET A 257 13.96 18.87 -3.14
N PRO A 258 14.94 19.79 -2.99
CA PRO A 258 16.15 19.76 -3.82
C PRO A 258 16.97 18.48 -3.65
N SER A 259 17.04 17.93 -2.44
CA SER A 259 17.73 16.66 -2.20
C SER A 259 16.91 15.46 -2.70
N ASN A 260 15.59 15.55 -2.57
CA ASN A 260 14.70 14.45 -2.89
C ASN A 260 14.46 14.30 -4.41
N ILE A 261 14.48 15.39 -5.18
CA ILE A 261 14.28 15.34 -6.64
C ILE A 261 15.41 14.57 -7.34
N LEU A 262 16.58 14.45 -6.71
CA LEU A 262 17.68 13.60 -7.19
C LEU A 262 17.29 12.10 -7.22
N GLY A 263 16.25 11.70 -6.50
CA GLY A 263 15.69 10.34 -6.57
C GLY A 263 14.81 10.10 -7.80
N VAL A 264 14.30 11.15 -8.47
CA VAL A 264 13.37 11.01 -9.61
C VAL A 264 13.94 10.16 -10.74
N PRO A 265 15.19 10.33 -11.19
CA PRO A 265 15.78 9.46 -12.22
C PRO A 265 15.80 7.98 -11.82
N VAL A 266 16.02 7.68 -10.54
CA VAL A 266 16.02 6.31 -10.03
C VAL A 266 14.60 5.73 -10.05
N PHE A 267 13.60 6.49 -9.60
CA PHE A 267 12.21 6.03 -9.68
C PHE A 267 11.74 5.85 -11.12
N ALA A 268 12.11 6.76 -12.03
CA ALA A 268 11.81 6.65 -13.44
C ALA A 268 12.45 5.40 -14.07
N LEU A 269 13.73 5.13 -13.76
CA LEU A 269 14.42 3.92 -14.20
C LEU A 269 13.74 2.66 -13.66
N LEU A 270 13.39 2.63 -12.37
CA LEU A 270 12.70 1.49 -11.77
C LEU A 270 11.35 1.26 -12.44
N ILE A 271 10.55 2.29 -12.69
CA ILE A 271 9.27 2.17 -13.42
C ILE A 271 9.50 1.69 -14.85
N TRP A 272 10.54 2.20 -15.53
CA TRP A 272 10.90 1.78 -16.87
C TRP A 272 11.33 0.31 -16.95
N LEU A 273 12.06 -0.20 -15.95
CA LEU A 273 12.39 -1.63 -15.84
C LEU A 273 11.15 -2.52 -15.70
N HIS A 274 10.01 -1.97 -15.27
CA HIS A 274 8.71 -2.66 -15.29
C HIS A 274 7.99 -2.54 -16.66
N ALA A 275 8.68 -2.18 -17.75
CA ALA A 275 8.11 -2.11 -19.09
C ALA A 275 7.24 -3.31 -19.50
N PRO A 276 7.68 -4.56 -19.31
CA PRO A 276 6.84 -5.72 -19.62
C PRO A 276 5.49 -5.70 -18.89
N LEU A 277 5.48 -5.24 -17.63
CA LEU A 277 4.30 -5.17 -16.78
C LEU A 277 3.35 -4.05 -17.19
N TRP A 278 3.81 -2.81 -17.33
CA TRP A 278 2.92 -1.70 -17.69
C TRP A 278 2.44 -1.78 -19.15
N GLN A 279 3.22 -2.38 -20.05
CA GLN A 279 2.76 -2.69 -21.41
C GLN A 279 1.68 -3.79 -21.40
N TYR A 280 1.85 -4.84 -20.59
CA TYR A 280 0.80 -5.84 -20.39
C TYR A 280 -0.48 -5.20 -19.84
N PHE A 281 -0.34 -4.28 -18.88
CA PHE A 281 -1.47 -3.56 -18.32
C PHE A 281 -2.18 -2.68 -19.36
N ALA A 282 -1.44 -1.91 -20.15
CA ALA A 282 -2.00 -1.12 -21.24
C ALA A 282 -2.78 -1.99 -22.24
N ARG A 283 -2.21 -3.15 -22.64
CA ARG A 283 -2.91 -4.10 -23.53
C ARG A 283 -4.19 -4.68 -22.91
N LEU A 284 -4.24 -4.90 -21.60
CA LEU A 284 -5.46 -5.30 -20.90
C LEU A 284 -6.56 -4.23 -21.01
N ILE A 285 -6.18 -2.97 -20.86
CA ILE A 285 -7.10 -1.82 -20.97
C ILE A 285 -7.61 -1.68 -22.41
N ASP A 286 -6.72 -1.81 -23.40
CA ASP A 286 -7.07 -1.71 -24.82
C ASP A 286 -7.99 -2.86 -25.27
N ALA A 287 -7.82 -4.04 -24.69
CA ALA A 287 -8.61 -5.22 -24.99
C ALA A 287 -9.99 -5.24 -24.30
N LEU A 288 -10.34 -4.25 -23.47
CA LEU A 288 -11.67 -4.18 -22.85
C LEU A 288 -12.78 -4.12 -23.92
N ALA A 289 -13.86 -4.86 -23.71
CA ALA A 289 -14.96 -4.95 -24.67
C ALA A 289 -15.79 -3.66 -24.80
N SER A 290 -15.76 -2.81 -23.77
CA SER A 290 -16.56 -1.59 -23.69
C SER A 290 -15.68 -0.35 -23.62
N GLU A 291 -15.97 0.64 -24.48
CA GLU A 291 -15.32 1.96 -24.47
C GLU A 291 -15.48 2.66 -23.12
N LEU A 292 -16.69 2.54 -22.53
CA LEU A 292 -16.99 3.14 -21.23
C LEU A 292 -16.11 2.53 -20.13
N HIS A 293 -15.92 1.20 -20.14
CA HIS A 293 -15.05 0.53 -19.18
C HIS A 293 -13.61 1.03 -19.30
N ARG A 294 -13.10 1.17 -20.53
CA ARG A 294 -11.77 1.71 -20.80
C ARG A 294 -11.61 3.13 -20.27
N ARG A 295 -12.55 4.04 -20.58
CA ARG A 295 -12.52 5.43 -20.08
C ARG A 295 -12.55 5.49 -18.56
N LEU A 296 -13.38 4.69 -17.91
CA LEU A 296 -13.48 4.66 -16.45
C LEU A 296 -12.22 4.11 -15.79
N VAL A 297 -11.58 3.10 -16.38
CA VAL A 297 -10.28 2.61 -15.90
C VAL A 297 -9.22 3.70 -16.04
N ILE A 298 -9.12 4.38 -17.19
CA ILE A 298 -8.17 5.48 -17.39
C ILE A 298 -8.43 6.62 -16.39
N ALA A 299 -9.69 7.02 -16.22
CA ALA A 299 -10.07 8.04 -15.26
C ALA A 299 -9.68 7.63 -13.82
N ALA A 300 -9.89 6.37 -13.44
CA ALA A 300 -9.45 5.86 -12.14
C ALA A 300 -7.92 5.92 -11.97
N LEU A 301 -7.15 5.53 -12.98
CA LEU A 301 -5.67 5.61 -12.95
C LEU A 301 -5.18 7.05 -12.81
N VAL A 302 -5.82 8.00 -13.53
CA VAL A 302 -5.53 9.44 -13.42
C VAL A 302 -5.84 9.94 -12.01
N MET A 303 -7.03 9.64 -11.47
CA MET A 303 -7.44 10.09 -10.13
C MET A 303 -6.56 9.53 -9.01
N ILE A 304 -6.21 8.24 -9.08
CA ILE A 304 -5.29 7.63 -8.12
C ILE A 304 -3.92 8.33 -8.22
N SER A 305 -3.40 8.50 -9.44
CA SER A 305 -2.09 9.15 -9.65
C SER A 305 -2.08 10.62 -9.19
N ALA A 306 -3.19 11.35 -9.37
CA ALA A 306 -3.36 12.71 -8.88
C ALA A 306 -3.32 12.77 -7.34
N GLY A 307 -3.95 11.81 -6.66
CA GLY A 307 -3.88 11.70 -5.19
C GLY A 307 -2.44 11.52 -4.68
N PHE A 308 -1.67 10.65 -5.33
CA PHE A 308 -0.25 10.50 -5.02
C PHE A 308 0.56 11.75 -5.36
N PHE A 309 0.29 12.40 -6.50
CA PHE A 309 0.95 13.66 -6.86
C PHE A 309 0.75 14.74 -5.79
N ILE A 310 -0.47 14.88 -5.27
CA ILE A 310 -0.75 15.77 -4.14
C ILE A 310 0.15 15.39 -2.97
N MET A 311 0.20 14.11 -2.57
CA MET A 311 1.07 13.63 -1.49
C MET A 311 2.55 13.96 -1.71
N PHE A 312 3.08 13.84 -2.93
CA PHE A 312 4.46 14.22 -3.25
C PHE A 312 4.74 15.71 -3.00
N VAL A 313 3.75 16.56 -3.24
CA VAL A 313 3.89 18.02 -3.05
C VAL A 313 3.79 18.41 -1.56
N ILE A 314 3.08 17.63 -0.73
CA ILE A 314 2.79 18.01 0.66
C ILE A 314 3.56 17.22 1.73
N VAL A 315 4.09 16.02 1.43
CA VAL A 315 4.79 15.16 2.42
C VAL A 315 6.05 14.50 1.82
N PHE A 316 7.16 14.57 2.57
CA PHE A 316 8.53 14.27 2.12
C PHE A 316 8.97 12.79 1.96
N ASP A 317 8.07 11.80 2.01
CA ASP A 317 8.41 10.35 1.97
C ASP A 317 8.18 9.71 0.58
N TYR A 318 8.94 10.18 -0.41
CA TYR A 318 8.72 9.86 -1.82
C TYR A 318 8.87 8.39 -2.17
N SER A 319 9.82 7.69 -1.56
CA SER A 319 10.03 6.26 -1.80
C SER A 319 8.84 5.42 -1.36
N ARG A 320 8.20 5.79 -0.25
CA ARG A 320 7.01 5.13 0.28
C ARG A 320 5.80 5.46 -0.59
N TRP A 321 5.69 6.70 -1.05
CA TRP A 321 4.60 7.13 -1.92
C TRP A 321 4.66 6.50 -3.30
N ILE A 322 5.84 6.45 -3.94
CA ILE A 322 5.98 5.81 -5.25
C ILE A 322 5.74 4.30 -5.17
N SER A 323 6.17 3.68 -4.08
CA SER A 323 5.95 2.25 -3.85
C SER A 323 4.46 1.95 -3.68
N ASN A 324 3.76 2.72 -2.84
CA ASN A 324 2.31 2.54 -2.68
C ASN A 324 1.52 2.89 -3.94
N TRP A 325 1.97 3.86 -4.74
CA TRP A 325 1.37 4.15 -6.05
C TRP A 325 1.46 2.91 -6.95
N ALA A 326 2.64 2.31 -7.07
CA ALA A 326 2.83 1.10 -7.86
C ALA A 326 1.96 -0.07 -7.35
N VAL A 327 1.85 -0.25 -6.02
CA VAL A 327 0.95 -1.24 -5.42
C VAL A 327 -0.51 -0.99 -5.81
N CYS A 328 -0.98 0.26 -5.75
CA CYS A 328 -2.32 0.61 -6.22
C CYS A 328 -2.50 0.27 -7.71
N MET A 329 -1.51 0.53 -8.57
CA MET A 329 -1.55 0.13 -9.98
C MET A 329 -1.66 -1.39 -10.15
N PHE A 330 -0.91 -2.17 -9.36
CA PHE A 330 -0.99 -3.64 -9.38
C PHE A 330 -2.38 -4.14 -8.95
N LEU A 331 -2.98 -3.52 -7.94
CA LEU A 331 -4.33 -3.86 -7.48
C LEU A 331 -5.41 -3.53 -8.52
N ILE A 332 -5.31 -2.38 -9.21
CA ILE A 332 -6.21 -2.05 -10.31
C ILE A 332 -6.01 -3.01 -11.49
N LEU A 333 -4.78 -3.43 -11.79
CA LEU A 333 -4.51 -4.45 -12.81
C LEU A 333 -5.32 -5.73 -12.55
N HIS A 334 -5.43 -6.19 -11.30
CA HIS A 334 -6.28 -7.33 -10.95
C HIS A 334 -7.78 -7.06 -11.18
N ALA A 335 -8.25 -5.84 -10.92
CA ALA A 335 -9.64 -5.46 -11.17
C ALA A 335 -9.95 -5.42 -12.66
N VAL A 336 -9.07 -4.82 -13.46
CA VAL A 336 -9.21 -4.68 -14.92
C VAL A 336 -9.21 -6.04 -15.61
N LYS A 337 -8.34 -6.97 -15.19
CA LYS A 337 -8.33 -8.33 -15.75
C LYS A 337 -9.66 -9.08 -15.59
N LYS A 338 -10.48 -8.73 -14.60
CA LYS A 338 -11.80 -9.35 -14.37
C LYS A 338 -12.93 -8.72 -15.19
N LEU A 339 -12.68 -7.64 -15.92
CA LEU A 339 -13.67 -7.03 -16.81
C LEU A 339 -13.77 -7.80 -18.14
N PRO A 340 -14.93 -7.73 -18.83
CA PRO A 340 -15.08 -8.35 -20.14
C PRO A 340 -14.08 -7.77 -21.16
N ALA A 341 -13.39 -8.66 -21.88
CA ALA A 341 -12.45 -8.33 -22.93
C ALA A 341 -13.00 -8.73 -24.30
N SER A 342 -12.72 -7.92 -25.33
CA SER A 342 -13.07 -8.21 -26.73
C SER A 342 -12.09 -9.20 -27.40
N LYS A 343 -10.89 -9.33 -26.84
CA LYS A 343 -9.84 -10.22 -27.34
C LYS A 343 -8.96 -10.71 -26.21
N GLU A 344 -8.31 -11.86 -26.43
CA GLU A 344 -7.27 -12.33 -25.53
C GLU A 344 -6.04 -11.43 -25.59
N VAL A 345 -5.40 -11.23 -24.43
CA VAL A 345 -4.20 -10.42 -24.31
C VAL A 345 -2.99 -11.33 -24.17
N PRO A 346 -1.98 -11.21 -25.06
CA PRO A 346 -0.76 -11.98 -24.95
C PRO A 346 -0.09 -11.79 -23.59
N VAL A 347 0.30 -12.91 -22.98
CA VAL A 347 1.09 -12.92 -21.74
C VAL A 347 2.47 -12.30 -21.96
N ILE A 348 3.14 -11.96 -20.87
CA ILE A 348 4.55 -11.51 -20.93
C ILE A 348 5.40 -12.69 -21.43
N PRO A 349 6.19 -12.53 -22.51
CA PRO A 349 6.99 -13.62 -23.06
C PRO A 349 7.99 -14.18 -22.03
N SER A 350 8.00 -15.50 -21.83
CA SER A 350 8.91 -16.17 -20.90
C SER A 350 10.34 -16.27 -21.41
N ASP A 351 10.51 -16.28 -22.74
CA ASP A 351 11.78 -16.62 -23.40
C ASP A 351 12.46 -15.39 -24.03
N ASP A 352 11.89 -14.20 -23.84
CA ASP A 352 12.51 -12.95 -24.28
C ASP A 352 13.68 -12.56 -23.37
N ARG A 353 14.86 -12.41 -23.97
CA ARG A 353 16.11 -12.07 -23.26
C ARG A 353 16.02 -10.74 -22.53
N ARG A 354 15.38 -9.74 -23.13
CA ARG A 354 15.24 -8.40 -22.53
C ARG A 354 14.34 -8.47 -21.30
N THR A 355 13.19 -9.12 -21.42
CA THR A 355 12.23 -9.34 -20.33
C THR A 355 12.86 -10.12 -19.17
N THR A 356 13.63 -11.17 -19.48
CA THR A 356 14.37 -11.95 -18.46
C THR A 356 15.43 -11.10 -17.75
N THR A 357 16.16 -10.26 -18.48
CA THR A 357 17.16 -9.35 -17.91
C THR A 357 16.52 -8.34 -16.95
N PHE A 358 15.40 -7.73 -17.35
CA PHE A 358 14.65 -6.83 -16.48
C PHE A 358 14.13 -7.53 -15.22
N GLY A 359 13.61 -8.75 -15.37
CA GLY A 359 13.19 -9.58 -14.24
C GLY A 359 14.31 -9.85 -13.23
N TRP A 360 15.52 -10.13 -13.71
CA TRP A 360 16.70 -10.31 -12.85
C TRP A 360 17.09 -9.02 -12.12
N ILE A 361 17.17 -7.90 -12.84
CA ILE A 361 17.52 -6.60 -12.25
C ILE A 361 16.55 -6.27 -11.10
N LEU A 362 15.23 -6.34 -11.36
CA LEU A 362 14.23 -6.05 -10.34
C LEU A 362 14.25 -7.05 -9.18
N THR A 363 14.49 -8.32 -9.48
CA THR A 363 14.64 -9.37 -8.47
C THR A 363 15.78 -9.04 -7.51
N LEU A 364 16.92 -8.58 -8.01
CA LEU A 364 18.11 -8.29 -7.20
C LEU A 364 18.06 -6.97 -6.44
N ILE A 365 17.12 -6.07 -6.77
CA ILE A 365 16.94 -4.81 -6.04
C ILE A 365 16.08 -5.09 -4.80
N PRO A 366 16.59 -4.83 -3.57
CA PRO A 366 15.88 -5.18 -2.34
C PRO A 366 14.76 -4.20 -2.01
N ARG A 367 14.88 -2.91 -2.35
CA ARG A 367 13.85 -1.90 -2.06
C ARG A 367 14.07 -0.63 -2.87
N VAL A 368 13.15 0.32 -2.72
CA VAL A 368 13.34 1.72 -3.10
C VAL A 368 13.91 2.49 -1.88
N GLY A 369 15.02 3.22 -2.06
CA GLY A 369 15.67 3.98 -0.99
C GLY A 369 14.86 5.22 -0.56
N ILE A 370 14.82 5.53 0.75
CA ILE A 370 14.01 6.64 1.33
C ILE A 370 14.70 8.01 1.24
N VAL A 371 16.03 8.09 1.39
CA VAL A 371 16.77 9.38 1.51
C VAL A 371 18.02 9.44 0.63
N ARG A 372 18.57 8.30 0.21
CA ARG A 372 19.68 8.25 -0.75
C ARG A 372 19.42 7.11 -1.75
N PRO A 373 19.64 7.34 -3.05
CA PRO A 373 19.75 6.24 -4.01
C PRO A 373 20.98 5.38 -3.65
N PHE A 374 20.89 4.09 -3.95
CA PHE A 374 21.88 3.07 -3.59
C PHE A 374 23.27 3.36 -4.15
#